data_AF-A0A6I1W191-F1
#
_entry.id   AF-A0A6I1W191-F1
#
_cell.length_a   1.000
_cell.length_b   1.000
_cell.length_c   1.000
_cell.angle_alpha   90.00
_cell.angle_beta   90.00
_cell.angle_gamma   90.00
#
_symmetry.space_group_name_H-M   'P 1'
#
loop_
_entity.id
_entity.type
_entity.pdbx_description
1 polymer ?
#
loop_
_entity_poly.entity_id
_entity_poly.type
_entity_poly.pdbx_seq_one_letter_code
_entity_poly.pdbx_strand_id
1 'polypeptide(L)'
;ISPSCPLILSFHVALDQAREKARGELKIGTTGRGIGPAYEDKVARRGLRVGDLLNMPRFEAKLRELVDYHNFMLVGYYKDTAIDFDKTLAECKEYAELLKPLMLDVTAELH
;
A
#
# COMPACT_ATOMS: atom_id res chain seq x y z
N ILE A 1 -15.78 8.52 1.21
CA ILE A 1 -14.45 7.92 1.54
C ILE A 1 -13.56 9.01 2.10
N SER A 2 -12.93 8.79 3.25
CA SER A 2 -12.00 9.78 3.82
C SER A 2 -10.68 9.81 3.01
N PRO A 3 -10.22 10.99 2.56
CA PRO A 3 -8.92 11.14 1.91
C PRO A 3 -7.72 10.70 2.78
N SER A 4 -7.92 10.61 4.09
CA SER A 4 -6.87 10.26 5.06
C SER A 4 -6.64 8.75 5.20
N CYS A 5 -7.47 7.91 4.59
CA CYS A 5 -7.31 6.46 4.65
C CYS A 5 -5.99 6.01 3.98
N PRO A 6 -5.19 5.15 4.61
CA PRO A 6 -4.03 4.54 3.95
C PRO A 6 -4.48 3.58 2.84
N LEU A 7 -3.68 3.49 1.78
CA LEU A 7 -3.90 2.54 0.71
C LEU A 7 -3.22 1.20 1.04
N ILE A 8 -3.93 0.10 0.82
CA ILE A 8 -3.34 -1.23 0.76
C ILE A 8 -3.03 -1.51 -0.71
N LEU A 9 -1.76 -1.83 -1.01
CA LEU A 9 -1.25 -2.03 -2.37
C LEU A 9 -0.61 -3.42 -2.45
N SER A 10 -0.32 -3.88 -3.67
CA SER A 10 0.16 -5.24 -3.96
C SER A 10 1.40 -5.64 -3.14
N PHE A 11 2.33 -4.71 -2.90
CA PHE A 11 3.51 -4.96 -2.06
C PHE A 11 3.18 -5.18 -0.58
N HIS A 12 2.10 -4.60 -0.04
CA HIS A 12 1.67 -4.87 1.33
C HIS A 12 1.18 -6.32 1.46
N VAL A 13 0.42 -6.80 0.49
CA VAL A 13 -0.08 -8.18 0.44
C VAL A 13 1.08 -9.16 0.34
N ALA A 14 2.01 -8.93 -0.59
CA ALA A 14 3.20 -9.75 -0.75
C ALA A 14 4.05 -9.78 0.53
N LEU A 15 4.27 -8.64 1.17
CA LEU A 15 5.06 -8.55 2.39
C LEU A 15 4.41 -9.28 3.58
N ASP A 16 3.08 -9.22 3.71
CA ASP A 16 2.33 -9.95 4.73
C ASP A 16 2.49 -11.47 4.57
N GLN A 17 2.31 -11.96 3.34
CA GLN A 17 2.46 -13.37 3.02
C GLN A 17 3.91 -13.85 3.19
N ALA A 18 4.89 -13.06 2.73
CA ALA A 18 6.30 -13.37 2.88
C ALA A 18 6.72 -13.45 4.35
N ARG A 19 6.22 -12.54 5.20
CA ARG A 19 6.47 -12.54 6.65
C ARG A 19 5.87 -13.76 7.34
N GLU A 20 4.63 -14.12 7.01
CA GLU A 20 3.99 -15.32 7.57
C GLU A 20 4.74 -16.59 7.16
N LYS A 21 5.14 -16.69 5.89
CA LYS A 21 5.96 -17.81 5.39
C LYS A 21 7.29 -17.90 6.12
N ALA A 22 7.97 -16.76 6.31
CA ALA A 22 9.26 -16.72 7.01
C ALA A 22 9.16 -17.09 8.50
N ARG A 23 8.00 -16.89 9.13
CA ARG A 23 7.74 -17.27 10.53
C ARG A 23 7.47 -18.76 10.71
N GLY A 24 7.09 -19.49 9.66
CA GLY A 24 6.86 -20.94 9.72
C GLY A 24 5.83 -21.32 10.79
N GLU A 25 6.24 -22.17 11.74
CA GLU A 25 5.41 -22.61 12.86
C GLU A 25 5.03 -21.47 13.84
N LEU A 26 5.77 -20.36 13.83
CA LEU A 26 5.53 -19.17 14.67
C LEU A 26 4.71 -18.10 13.94
N LYS A 27 4.01 -18.46 12.86
CA LYS A 27 3.12 -17.55 12.13
C LYS A 27 2.00 -17.03 13.02
N ILE A 28 1.55 -15.80 12.76
CA ILE A 28 0.47 -15.18 13.54
C ILE A 28 -0.89 -15.77 13.14
N GLY A 29 -1.04 -16.17 11.87
CA GLY A 29 -2.33 -16.47 11.25
C GLY A 29 -2.98 -15.22 10.66
N THR A 30 -2.21 -14.40 9.92
CA THR A 30 -2.77 -13.20 9.30
C THR A 30 -3.77 -13.55 8.20
N THR A 31 -4.60 -12.58 7.82
CA THR A 31 -5.52 -12.75 6.68
C THR A 31 -4.81 -12.73 5.33
N GLY A 32 -3.50 -12.43 5.29
CA GLY A 32 -2.72 -12.31 4.07
C GLY A 32 -3.16 -11.17 3.16
N ARG A 33 -3.85 -10.17 3.70
CA ARG A 33 -4.43 -9.03 2.96
C ARG A 33 -3.58 -7.75 3.05
N GLY A 34 -2.39 -7.80 3.64
CA GLY A 34 -1.50 -6.64 3.71
C GLY A 34 -1.89 -5.60 4.76
N ILE A 35 -2.76 -5.96 5.71
CA ILE A 35 -3.25 -5.03 6.74
C ILE A 35 -2.09 -4.56 7.63
N GLY A 36 -1.31 -5.50 8.17
CA GLY A 36 -0.16 -5.18 9.02
C GLY A 36 0.85 -4.25 8.34
N PRO A 37 1.39 -4.64 7.15
CA PRO A 37 2.30 -3.79 6.39
C PRO A 37 1.75 -2.39 6.07
N ALA A 38 0.48 -2.26 5.68
CA ALA A 38 -0.10 -0.94 5.40
C ALA A 38 -0.18 -0.03 6.64
N TYR A 39 -0.48 -0.61 7.81
CA TYR A 39 -0.45 0.13 9.08
C TYR A 39 0.97 0.46 9.53
N GLU A 40 1.95 -0.40 9.27
CA GLU A 40 3.37 -0.11 9.51
C GLU A 40 3.80 1.12 8.69
N ASP A 41 3.47 1.16 7.41
CA ASP A 41 3.80 2.28 6.53
C ASP A 41 3.08 3.58 6.91
N LYS A 42 1.83 3.48 7.38
CA LYS A 42 1.10 4.62 7.95
C LYS A 42 1.85 5.20 9.15
N VAL A 43 2.25 4.36 10.11
CA VAL A 43 2.93 4.79 11.34
C VAL A 43 4.34 5.29 11.05
N ALA A 44 5.04 4.65 10.11
CA ALA A 44 6.35 5.07 9.64
C ALA A 44 6.32 6.35 8.79
N ARG A 45 5.13 6.89 8.49
CA ARG A 45 4.91 8.11 7.69
C ARG A 45 5.42 8.01 6.24
N ARG A 46 5.53 6.79 5.71
CA ARG A 46 5.91 6.53 4.31
C ARG A 46 4.73 6.12 3.43
N GLY A 47 3.65 5.61 4.03
CA GLY A 47 2.50 5.07 3.30
C GLY A 47 1.73 6.11 2.49
N LEU A 48 1.17 5.67 1.36
CA LEU A 48 0.26 6.44 0.52
C LEU A 48 -1.15 6.46 1.09
N ARG A 49 -1.87 7.57 0.87
CA ARG A 49 -3.26 7.75 1.28
C ARG A 49 -4.15 7.94 0.07
N VAL A 50 -5.47 7.74 0.25
CA VAL A 50 -6.47 7.98 -0.81
C VAL A 50 -6.35 9.41 -1.37
N GLY A 51 -6.10 10.40 -0.52
CA GLY A 51 -5.90 11.79 -0.92
C GLY A 51 -4.70 12.02 -1.84
N ASP A 52 -3.67 11.17 -1.79
CA ASP A 52 -2.51 11.29 -2.70
C ASP A 52 -2.92 10.99 -4.16
N LEU A 53 -3.97 10.20 -4.40
CA LEU A 53 -4.48 9.90 -5.75
C LEU A 53 -4.99 11.15 -6.50
N LEU A 54 -5.31 12.23 -5.78
CA LEU A 54 -5.70 13.50 -6.39
C LEU A 54 -4.52 14.22 -7.06
N ASN A 55 -3.29 13.85 -6.74
CA ASN A 55 -2.07 14.37 -7.35
C ASN A 55 -1.18 13.22 -7.87
N MET A 56 -1.64 12.56 -8.94
CA MET A 56 -0.84 12.29 -10.14
C MET A 56 0.68 12.22 -9.96
N PRO A 57 1.40 13.29 -10.36
CA PRO A 57 2.85 13.35 -10.30
C PRO A 57 3.45 13.05 -8.92
N ARG A 58 2.85 13.59 -7.85
CA ARG A 58 3.36 13.40 -6.48
C ARG A 58 3.20 11.95 -6.01
N PHE A 59 2.06 11.35 -6.30
CA PHE A 59 1.78 9.96 -5.97
C PHE A 59 2.74 9.03 -6.70
N GLU A 60 2.99 9.25 -7.98
CA GLU A 60 3.90 8.41 -8.78
C GLU A 60 5.32 8.41 -8.20
N ALA A 61 5.84 9.59 -7.84
CA ALA A 61 7.16 9.71 -7.21
C ALA A 61 7.23 8.93 -5.89
N LYS A 62 6.23 9.11 -5.00
CA LYS A 62 6.16 8.39 -3.72
C LYS A 62 5.97 6.88 -3.90
N LEU A 63 5.15 6.47 -4.85
CA LEU A 63 4.92 5.05 -5.15
C LEU A 63 6.22 4.38 -5.57
N ARG A 64 7.04 5.06 -6.39
CA ARG A 64 8.33 4.53 -6.83
C ARG A 64 9.26 4.27 -5.65
N GLU A 65 9.42 5.25 -4.76
CA GLU A 65 10.22 5.10 -3.54
C GLU A 65 9.73 3.94 -2.66
N LEU A 66 8.41 3.78 -2.50
CA LEU A 66 7.81 2.69 -1.72
C LEU A 66 8.03 1.33 -2.36
N VAL A 67 7.79 1.21 -3.68
CA VAL A 67 8.00 -0.04 -4.41
C VAL A 67 9.46 -0.46 -4.33
N ASP A 68 10.40 0.47 -4.51
CA ASP A 68 11.84 0.18 -4.40
C ASP A 68 12.20 -0.30 -2.99
N TYR A 69 11.71 0.39 -1.95
CA TYR A 69 11.93 0.01 -0.55
C TYR A 69 11.40 -1.40 -0.23
N HIS A 70 10.15 -1.69 -0.63
CA HIS A 70 9.53 -2.99 -0.35
C HIS A 70 10.11 -4.11 -1.22
N ASN A 71 10.47 -3.84 -2.47
CA ASN A 71 11.16 -4.80 -3.33
C ASN A 71 12.54 -5.17 -2.79
N PHE A 72 13.27 -4.22 -2.22
CA PHE A 72 14.52 -4.52 -1.54
C PHE A 72 14.34 -5.57 -0.43
N MET A 73 13.29 -5.45 0.38
CA MET A 73 12.97 -6.44 1.42
C MET A 73 12.47 -7.77 0.83
N LEU A 74 11.53 -7.72 -0.12
CA LEU A 74 10.93 -8.92 -0.74
C LEU A 74 12.00 -9.77 -1.43
N VAL A 75 12.78 -9.17 -2.33
CA VAL A 75 13.80 -9.89 -3.11
C VAL A 75 15.05 -10.15 -2.27
N GLY A 76 15.53 -9.13 -1.56
CA GLY A 76 16.81 -9.19 -0.86
C GLY A 76 16.77 -10.10 0.36
N TYR A 77 15.71 -10.00 1.17
CA TYR A 77 15.59 -10.73 2.42
C TYR A 77 14.67 -11.95 2.32
N TYR A 78 13.43 -11.75 1.84
CA TYR A 78 12.44 -12.84 1.80
C TYR A 78 12.59 -13.80 0.61
N LYS A 79 13.45 -13.47 -0.35
CA LYS A 79 13.65 -14.23 -1.61
C LYS A 79 12.34 -14.43 -2.38
N ASP A 80 11.46 -13.44 -2.30
CA ASP A 80 10.19 -13.40 -3.00
C ASP A 80 10.31 -12.61 -4.32
N THR A 81 9.28 -12.68 -5.13
CA THR A 81 9.14 -11.95 -6.39
C THR A 81 9.02 -10.45 -6.17
N ALA A 82 9.70 -9.67 -7.01
CA ALA A 82 9.55 -8.22 -7.04
C ALA A 82 8.16 -7.81 -7.52
N ILE A 83 7.64 -6.74 -6.96
CA ILE A 83 6.43 -6.06 -7.42
C ILE A 83 6.78 -5.14 -8.59
N ASP A 84 6.01 -5.27 -9.66
CA ASP A 84 6.12 -4.43 -10.85
C ASP A 84 5.54 -3.04 -10.59
N PHE A 85 6.37 -2.01 -10.74
CA PHE A 85 5.98 -0.63 -10.51
C PHE A 85 4.94 -0.15 -11.53
N ASP A 86 5.14 -0.42 -12.82
CA ASP A 86 4.29 0.11 -13.89
C ASP A 86 2.90 -0.50 -13.83
N LYS A 87 2.82 -1.80 -13.53
CA LYS A 87 1.56 -2.50 -13.27
C LYS A 87 0.83 -1.90 -12.06
N THR A 88 1.53 -1.72 -10.94
CA THR A 88 0.94 -1.16 -9.71
C THR A 88 0.43 0.26 -9.95
N LEU A 89 1.19 1.08 -10.69
CA LEU A 89 0.81 2.44 -11.04
C LEU A 89 -0.44 2.45 -11.94
N ALA A 90 -0.52 1.56 -12.93
CA ALA A 90 -1.69 1.44 -13.80
C ALA A 90 -2.95 1.10 -13.01
N GLU A 91 -2.89 0.08 -12.13
CA GLU A 91 -4.00 -0.28 -11.23
C GLU A 91 -4.42 0.90 -10.35
N CYS A 92 -3.45 1.65 -9.80
CA CYS A 92 -3.75 2.82 -8.97
C CYS A 92 -4.42 3.95 -9.76
N LYS A 93 -4.07 4.15 -11.03
CA LYS A 93 -4.72 5.15 -11.91
C LYS A 93 -6.17 4.77 -12.18
N GLU A 94 -6.45 3.50 -12.43
CA GLU A 94 -7.83 3.01 -12.58
C GLU A 94 -8.64 3.22 -11.29
N TYR A 95 -8.07 2.87 -10.13
CA TYR A 95 -8.73 3.11 -8.84
C TYR A 95 -8.91 4.60 -8.54
N ALA A 96 -7.98 5.47 -8.95
CA ALA A 96 -8.13 6.90 -8.76
C ALA A 96 -9.40 7.43 -9.44
N GLU A 97 -9.69 7.01 -10.67
CA GLU A 97 -10.90 7.42 -11.38
C GLU A 97 -12.19 6.95 -10.69
N LEU A 98 -12.19 5.74 -10.14
CA LEU A 98 -13.33 5.19 -9.40
C LEU A 98 -13.54 5.85 -8.03
N LEU A 99 -12.45 6.19 -7.34
CA LEU A 99 -12.49 6.68 -5.97
C LEU A 99 -12.75 8.19 -5.90
N LYS A 100 -12.25 8.98 -6.86
CA LYS A 100 -12.44 10.44 -6.93
C LYS A 100 -13.87 10.91 -6.61
N PRO A 101 -14.94 10.40 -7.26
CA PRO A 101 -16.31 10.87 -6.99
C PRO A 101 -16.87 10.40 -5.64
N LEU A 102 -16.23 9.42 -4.99
CA LEU A 102 -16.66 8.88 -3.70
C LEU A 102 -15.94 9.54 -2.52
N MET A 103 -14.98 10.42 -2.78
CA MET A 103 -14.22 11.14 -1.74
C MET A 103 -15.08 12.26 -1.14
N LEU A 104 -15.11 12.33 0.18
CA LEU A 104 -15.81 13.35 0.95
C LEU A 104 -14.95 13.72 2.15
N ASP A 105 -14.97 14.99 2.55
CA ASP A 105 -14.41 15.39 3.84
C ASP A 105 -15.33 14.89 4.97
N VAL A 106 -15.01 13.68 5.44
CA VAL A 106 -15.77 13.02 6.50
C VAL A 106 -15.71 13.80 7.83
N THR A 107 -14.66 14.60 8.07
CA THR A 107 -14.55 15.37 9.32
C THR A 107 -15.42 16.62 9.29
N ALA A 108 -15.59 17.24 8.12
CA ALA A 108 -16.48 18.38 7.94
C ALA A 108 -17.97 17.98 7.91
N GLU A 109 -18.30 16.76 7.46
CA GLU A 109 -19.69 16.29 7.36
C GLU A 109 -20.25 15.78 8.71
N LEU A 110 -19.40 15.21 9.56
CA LEU A 110 -19.81 14.63 10.84
C LEU A 110 -19.79 15.62 12.01
N HIS A 111 -19.35 16.86 11.80
CA HIS A 111 -19.27 17.92 12.81
C HIS A 111 -20.11 19.13 12.40
#